data_AF-A0A820SDJ3-F1
#
_entry.id   AF-A0A820SDJ3-F1
#
_cell.length_a   1.000
_cell.length_b   1.000
_cell.length_c   1.000
_cell.angle_alpha   90.00
_cell.angle_beta   90.00
_cell.angle_gamma   90.00
#
_symmetry.space_group_name_H-M   'P 1'
#
loop_
_entity.id
_entity.type
_entity.pdbx_description
1 polymer ?
#
loop_
_entity_poly.entity_id
_entity_poly.type
_entity_poly.pdbx_seq_one_letter_code
_entity_poly.pdbx_strand_id
1 'polypeptide(L)' 'RDQKLVMKVARLVPSSQPDLLNIILRLLLNLSFDRDIRAQIVRIGLLPKLVDLI' A
#
# COMPACT_ATOMS: atom_id res chain seq x y z
N ARG A 1 -10.12 -13.26 1.46
CA ARG A 1 -9.26 -13.45 2.67
C ARG A 1 -8.21 -12.33 2.80
N ASP A 2 -8.12 -11.45 1.80
CA ASP A 2 -6.98 -10.54 1.56
C ASP A 2 -7.18 -9.14 2.16
N GLN A 3 -8.38 -8.86 2.69
CA GLN A 3 -8.65 -7.58 3.32
C GLN A 3 -7.71 -7.24 4.47
N LYS A 4 -7.17 -8.24 5.18
CA LYS A 4 -6.21 -7.98 6.26
C LYS A 4 -4.80 -7.69 5.76
N LEU A 5 -4.44 -8.17 4.56
CA LEU A 5 -3.08 -8.04 4.03
C LEU A 5 -2.78 -6.58 3.68
N VAL A 6 -3.62 -5.95 2.85
CA VAL A 6 -3.42 -4.56 2.41
C VAL A 6 -3.35 -3.61 3.60
N MET A 7 -4.20 -3.78 4.62
CA MET A 7 -4.14 -2.97 5.84
C MET A 7 -2.84 -3.15 6.62
N LYS A 8 -2.30 -4.37 6.71
CA LYS A 8 -1.02 -4.62 7.39
C LYS A 8 0.12 -3.96 6.65
N VAL A 9 0.16 -4.09 5.33
CA VAL A 9 1.20 -3.48 4.48
C VAL A 9 1.09 -1.95 4.49
N ALA A 10 -0.13 -1.41 4.39
CA ALA A 10 -0.40 0.03 4.41
C ALA A 10 0.05 0.73 5.71
N ARG A 11 0.08 0.02 6.85
CA ARG A 11 0.58 0.55 8.13
C ARG A 11 2.09 0.79 8.14
N LEU A 12 2.81 0.19 7.19
CA LEU A 12 4.24 0.39 7.03
C LEU A 12 4.56 1.62 6.17
N VAL A 13 3.54 2.34 5.70
CA VAL A 13 3.69 3.59 4.94
C VAL A 13 3.23 4.78 5.81
N PRO A 14 4.10 5.79 6.02
CA PRO A 14 5.49 5.88 5.55
C PRO A 14 6.48 5.07 6.40
N SER A 15 7.60 4.65 5.80
CA SER A 15 8.72 4.00 6.49
C SER A 15 9.95 4.90 6.40
N SER A 16 10.68 5.08 7.51
CA SER A 16 11.93 5.86 7.55
C SER A 16 13.12 5.12 6.95
N GLN A 17 13.02 3.79 6.77
CA GLN A 17 14.03 2.98 6.09
C GLN A 17 13.71 2.92 4.58
N PRO A 18 14.57 3.49 3.70
CA PRO A 18 14.29 3.60 2.27
C PRO A 18 14.14 2.25 1.55
N ASP A 19 14.95 1.26 1.89
CA ASP A 19 14.90 -0.07 1.26
C ASP A 19 13.58 -0.78 1.55
N LEU A 20 13.14 -0.72 2.81
CA LEU A 20 11.86 -1.26 3.23
C LEU A 20 10.70 -0.54 2.54
N LEU A 21 10.75 0.80 2.47
CA LEU A 21 9.74 1.59 1.76
C LEU A 21 9.63 1.16 0.29
N ASN A 22 10.77 0.99 -0.41
CA ASN A 22 10.79 0.52 -1.79
C ASN A 22 10.16 -0.87 -1.96
N ILE A 23 10.45 -1.81 -1.05
CA ILE A 23 9.86 -3.15 -1.08
C ILE A 23 8.35 -3.08 -0.86
N ILE A 24 7.89 -2.28 0.10
CA ILE A 24 6.47 -2.08 0.40
C ILE A 24 5.74 -1.49 -0.81
N LEU A 25 6.30 -0.45 -1.44
CA LEU A 25 5.70 0.20 -2.60
C LEU A 25 5.60 -0.76 -3.79
N ARG A 26 6.64 -1.55 -4.07
CA ARG A 26 6.61 -2.58 -5.12
C ARG A 26 5.56 -3.66 -4.84
N LEU A 27 5.42 -4.09 -3.59
CA LEU A 27 4.38 -5.05 -3.21
C LEU A 27 2.98 -4.45 -3.38
N LEU A 28 2.73 -3.24 -2.88
CA LEU A 28 1.44 -2.55 -3.04
C LEU A 28 1.09 -2.34 -4.51
N LEU A 29 2.07 -1.96 -5.34
CA LEU A 29 1.90 -1.84 -6.79
C LEU A 29 1.46 -3.17 -7.41
N ASN A 30 2.15 -4.26 -7.10
CA ASN A 30 1.80 -5.59 -7.61
C ASN A 30 0.39 -6.03 -7.18
N LEU A 31 0.02 -5.76 -5.93
CA LEU A 31 -1.31 -6.08 -5.41
C LEU A 31 -2.41 -5.22 -6.04
N SER A 32 -2.10 -4.00 -6.51
CA SER A 32 -3.08 -3.09 -7.11
C SER A 32 -3.64 -3.56 -8.46
N PHE A 33 -3.04 -4.58 -9.08
CA PHE A 33 -3.56 -5.21 -10.30
C PHE A 33 -4.84 -6.02 -10.05
N ASP A 34 -5.05 -6.50 -8.83
CA ASP A 34 -6.32 -7.10 -8.42
C ASP A 34 -7.38 -6.00 -8.18
N ARG A 35 -8.60 -6.21 -8.72
CA ARG A 35 -9.67 -5.20 -8.65
C ARG A 35 -10.17 -4.98 -7.22
N ASP A 36 -10.31 -6.05 -6.43
CA ASP A 36 -10.83 -5.99 -5.07
C ASP A 36 -9.79 -5.35 -4.13
N ILE A 37 -8.51 -5.67 -4.33
CA ILE A 37 -7.41 -5.03 -3.59
C ILE A 37 -7.31 -3.55 -3.96
N ARG A 38 -7.43 -3.17 -5.24
CA ARG A 38 -7.42 -1.77 -5.64
C ARG A 38 -8.57 -0.98 -5.01
N ALA A 39 -9.79 -1.51 -5.03
CA ALA A 39 -10.93 -0.89 -4.36
C ALA A 39 -10.67 -0.73 -2.85
N GLN A 40 -9.99 -1.69 -2.24
CA GLN A 40 -9.60 -1.60 -0.85
C GLN A 40 -8.55 -0.53 -0.57
N ILE A 41 -7.50 -0.40 -1.41
CA ILE A 41 -6.46 0.64 -1.29
C ILE A 41 -7.11 2.03 -1.23
N VAL A 42 -8.12 2.27 -2.08
CA VAL A 42 -8.93 3.50 -2.05
C VAL A 42 -9.70 3.61 -0.73
N ARG A 43 -10.46 2.57 -0.37
CA ARG A 43 -11.33 2.56 0.82
C ARG A 43 -10.59 2.82 2.14
N ILE A 44 -9.34 2.37 2.26
CA ILE A 44 -8.52 2.56 3.48
C ILE A 44 -7.77 3.90 3.50
N GLY A 45 -7.93 4.75 2.49
CA GLY A 45 -7.26 6.06 2.43
C GLY A 45 -5.76 5.96 2.23
N LEU A 46 -5.26 4.93 1.53
CA LEU A 46 -3.82 4.79 1.26
C LEU A 46 -3.33 5.74 0.14
N LEU A 47 -4.20 6.11 -0.81
CA LEU A 47 -3.83 6.97 -1.94
C LEU A 47 -3.20 8.31 -1.52
N PRO A 48 -3.78 9.11 -0.59
CA PRO A 48 -3.15 10.35 -0.15
C PRO A 48 -1.74 10.13 0.40
N LYS A 49 -1.53 9.07 1.19
CA LYS A 49 -0.21 8.75 1.75
C LYS A 49 0.84 8.39 0.69
N LEU A 50 0.41 7.86 -0.46
CA LEU A 50 1.30 7.54 -1.57
C LEU A 50 1.64 8.79 -2.38
N VAL A 51 0.70 9.73 -2.51
CA VAL A 51 0.92 11.03 -3.16
C VAL A 51 1.93 11.86 -2.37
N ASP A 52 1.87 11.82 -1.03
CA ASP A 52 2.82 12.52 -0.14
C ASP A 52 4.29 12.03 -0.27
N LEU A 53 4.54 10.96 -1.03
CA LEU A 53 5.89 10.43 -1.28
C LEU A 53 6.56 10.99 -2.56
N ILE A 54 5.82 11.80 -3.33
CA ILE A 54 6.27 12.45 -4.58
C ILE A 54 6.60 13.91 -4.28
#